data_AF-A0ABD1UHA5-F1
#
_entry.id   AF-A0ABD1UHA5-F1
#
_cell.length_a   1.000
_cell.length_b   1.000
_cell.length_c   1.000
_cell.angle_alpha   90.00
_cell.angle_beta   90.00
_cell.angle_gamma   90.00
#
_symmetry.space_group_name_H-M   'P 1'
#
loop_
_entity.id
_entity.type
_entity.pdbx_description
1 polymer ?
#
loop_
_entity_poly.entity_id
_entity_poly.type
_entity_poly.pdbx_seq_one_letter_code
_entity_poly.pdbx_strand_id
1 'polypeptide(L)'
;MADLKKEEITTLIGEPFYNLVLSKSNIHPLYDMSFPPTLDSLLPSTTVLSIIRSFGKMWEVKFLEKGDLRALIPVGERKFVDDNNLVARDAIVFELLESTSIKVVFKVQILICTIPPKLQELINKRRAESESMVIDDDE
;
A
#
# COMPACT_ATOMS: atom_id res chain seq x y z
N MET A 1 -7.32 18.71 -25.49
CA MET A 1 -6.65 17.50 -24.96
C MET A 1 -6.11 17.89 -23.60
N ALA A 2 -6.71 17.42 -22.52
CA ALA A 2 -6.24 17.77 -21.18
C ALA A 2 -4.88 17.08 -20.96
N ASP A 3 -3.86 17.86 -20.62
CA ASP A 3 -2.61 17.35 -20.09
C ASP A 3 -2.93 16.46 -18.89
N LEU A 4 -2.73 15.16 -19.08
CA LEU A 4 -2.66 14.20 -17.98
C LEU A 4 -1.41 14.61 -17.20
N LYS A 5 -1.55 15.51 -16.21
CA LYS A 5 -0.50 15.76 -15.23
C LYS A 5 -0.17 14.40 -14.65
N LYS A 6 0.96 13.83 -15.06
CA LYS A 6 1.52 12.62 -14.49
C LYS A 6 1.56 12.90 -12.99
N GLU A 7 0.69 12.24 -12.23
CA GLU A 7 0.72 12.33 -10.78
C GLU A 7 2.09 11.82 -10.35
N GLU A 8 2.97 12.76 -10.04
CA GLU A 8 4.39 12.49 -9.86
C GLU A 8 4.57 11.68 -8.58
N ILE A 9 5.40 10.64 -8.64
CA ILE A 9 5.82 9.92 -7.43
C ILE A 9 6.65 10.91 -6.61
N THR A 10 6.03 11.50 -5.59
CA THR A 10 6.71 12.43 -4.70
C THR A 10 7.53 11.67 -3.67
N THR A 11 8.71 12.18 -3.31
CA THR A 11 9.53 11.61 -2.23
C THR A 11 8.80 11.69 -0.88
N LEU A 12 9.29 10.91 0.09
CA LEU A 12 9.00 11.19 1.50
C LEU A 12 9.52 12.60 1.82
N ILE A 13 8.81 13.32 2.67
CA ILE A 13 9.13 14.68 3.11
C ILE A 13 9.98 14.72 4.40
N GLY A 14 10.38 13.55 4.92
CA GLY A 14 11.27 13.42 6.07
C GLY A 14 10.55 13.23 7.40
N GLU A 15 9.23 13.03 7.36
CA GLU A 15 8.42 12.71 8.54
C GLU A 15 8.56 11.23 8.93
N PRO A 16 8.17 10.84 10.15
CA PRO A 16 8.11 9.45 10.55
C PRO A 16 7.29 8.62 9.57
N PHE A 17 7.87 7.52 9.10
CA PHE A 17 7.22 6.61 8.17
C PHE A 17 7.24 5.17 8.65
N TYR A 18 6.27 4.40 8.17
CA TYR A 18 6.09 2.99 8.44
C TYR A 18 5.69 2.25 7.17
N ASN A 19 6.29 1.10 6.89
CA ASN A 19 5.89 0.25 5.77
C ASN A 19 5.07 -0.95 6.24
N LEU A 20 3.97 -1.22 5.54
CA LEU A 20 3.12 -2.38 5.73
C LEU A 20 3.16 -3.24 4.46
N VAL A 21 3.53 -4.51 4.59
CA VAL A 21 3.32 -5.50 3.52
C VAL A 21 1.95 -6.13 3.73
N LEU A 22 1.09 -6.00 2.73
CA LEU A 22 -0.29 -6.46 2.82
C LEU A 22 -0.35 -7.99 2.85
N SER A 23 -0.96 -8.53 3.88
CA SER A 23 -1.34 -9.93 3.98
C SER A 23 -2.76 -10.15 3.49
N LYS A 24 -3.22 -11.41 3.44
CA LYS A 24 -4.60 -11.72 3.08
C LYS A 24 -5.61 -11.02 4.00
N SER A 25 -5.35 -10.89 5.30
CA SER A 25 -6.30 -10.26 6.24
C SER A 25 -6.49 -8.76 5.98
N ASN A 26 -5.44 -8.07 5.53
CA ASN A 26 -5.48 -6.65 5.16
C ASN A 26 -6.26 -6.41 3.85
N ILE A 27 -6.52 -7.47 3.07
CA ILE A 27 -7.23 -7.41 1.78
C ILE A 27 -8.58 -8.10 1.83
N HIS A 28 -8.83 -9.04 2.75
CA HIS A 28 -10.13 -9.66 3.02
C HIS A 28 -10.04 -10.62 4.24
N PRO A 29 -11.00 -10.65 5.18
CA PRO A 29 -12.26 -9.90 5.21
C PRO A 29 -12.17 -8.58 6.01
N LEU A 30 -11.05 -8.31 6.69
CA LEU A 30 -10.98 -7.26 7.72
C LEU A 30 -10.60 -5.89 7.17
N TYR A 31 -9.71 -5.84 6.17
CA TYR A 31 -9.24 -4.60 5.56
C TYR A 31 -8.58 -3.62 6.55
N ASP A 32 -8.16 -4.15 7.69
CA ASP A 32 -7.46 -3.40 8.71
C ASP A 32 -5.98 -3.23 8.33
N MET A 33 -5.39 -2.11 8.72
CA MET A 33 -3.97 -1.83 8.51
C MET A 33 -3.39 -1.39 9.85
N SER A 34 -2.77 -2.34 10.56
CA SER A 34 -2.22 -2.10 11.89
C SER A 34 -0.88 -1.38 11.83
N PHE A 35 -0.63 -0.57 12.86
CA PHE A 35 0.64 0.11 13.07
C PHE A 35 1.45 -0.59 14.16
N PRO A 36 2.79 -0.55 14.10
CA PRO A 36 3.63 -1.12 15.12
C PRO A 36 3.62 -0.23 16.39
N PRO A 37 3.80 -0.80 17.58
CA PRO A 37 3.82 -0.04 18.84
C PRO A 37 4.88 1.07 18.89
N THR A 38 5.92 0.97 18.07
CA THR A 38 6.97 2.00 17.97
C THR A 38 6.44 3.36 17.49
N LEU A 39 5.25 3.40 16.89
CA LEU A 39 4.59 4.65 16.46
C LEU A 39 3.57 5.17 17.49
N ASP A 40 3.31 4.47 18.59
CA ASP A 40 2.21 4.82 19.51
C ASP A 40 2.33 6.24 20.09
N SER A 41 3.55 6.72 20.36
CA SER A 41 3.80 8.07 20.86
C SER A 41 3.50 9.18 19.84
N LEU A 42 3.45 8.83 18.55
CA LEU A 42 3.17 9.74 17.45
C LEU A 42 1.71 9.66 17.01
N LEU A 43 1.00 8.59 17.38
CA LEU A 43 -0.37 8.34 16.95
C LEU A 43 -1.39 8.84 17.98
N PRO A 44 -2.63 9.12 17.57
CA PRO A 44 -3.68 9.51 18.51
C PRO A 44 -3.96 8.41 19.54
N SER A 45 -4.26 8.82 20.77
CA SER A 45 -4.70 7.93 21.86
C SER A 45 -6.22 7.74 21.91
N THR A 46 -6.92 8.05 20.82
CA THR A 46 -8.36 7.86 20.69
C THR A 46 -8.75 7.54 19.25
N THR A 47 -9.96 7.01 19.08
CA THR A 47 -10.50 6.73 17.75
C THR A 47 -10.90 8.03 17.07
N VAL A 48 -10.28 8.32 15.92
CA VAL A 48 -10.46 9.58 15.17
C VAL A 48 -10.73 9.34 13.70
N LEU A 49 -11.21 10.37 13.01
CA LEU A 49 -11.24 10.37 11.55
C LEU A 49 -9.81 10.41 11.01
N SER A 50 -9.56 9.65 9.95
CA SER A 50 -8.26 9.57 9.31
C SER A 50 -8.38 9.78 7.81
N ILE A 51 -7.38 10.43 7.22
CA ILE A 51 -7.31 10.66 5.78
C ILE A 51 -6.03 10.02 5.23
N ILE A 52 -6.19 9.16 4.23
CA ILE A 52 -5.09 8.64 3.41
C ILE A 52 -4.98 9.50 2.16
N ARG A 53 -3.77 9.99 1.83
CA ARG A 53 -3.46 10.75 0.62
C ARG A 53 -2.49 9.98 -0.26
N SER A 54 -2.83 9.77 -1.53
CA SER A 54 -1.94 9.13 -2.51
C SER A 54 -2.26 9.66 -3.90
N PHE A 55 -1.23 10.01 -4.69
CA PHE A 55 -1.39 10.43 -6.10
C PHE A 55 -2.58 11.36 -6.34
N GLY A 56 -2.66 12.49 -5.64
CA GLY A 56 -3.75 13.47 -5.81
C GLY A 56 -5.14 13.03 -5.31
N LYS A 57 -5.31 11.77 -4.89
CA LYS A 57 -6.55 11.22 -4.34
C LYS A 57 -6.50 11.17 -2.82
N MET A 58 -7.70 11.12 -2.24
CA MET A 58 -7.90 11.07 -0.79
C MET A 58 -8.98 10.05 -0.44
N TRP A 59 -8.75 9.30 0.64
CA TRP A 59 -9.69 8.34 1.17
C TRP A 59 -9.91 8.58 2.66
N GLU A 60 -11.17 8.64 3.06
CA GLU A 60 -11.55 8.69 4.47
C GLU A 60 -11.57 7.27 5.04
N VAL A 61 -10.88 7.11 6.17
CA VAL A 61 -10.83 5.87 6.96
C VAL A 61 -10.98 6.25 8.44
N LYS A 62 -11.19 5.28 9.31
CA LYS A 62 -11.15 5.50 10.76
C LYS A 62 -9.82 5.04 11.30
N PHE A 63 -9.19 5.86 12.11
CA PHE A 63 -8.11 5.41 12.96
C PHE A 63 -8.70 4.84 14.24
N LEU A 64 -8.54 3.54 14.45
CA LEU A 64 -9.02 2.81 15.62
C LEU A 64 -7.92 2.73 16.67
N GLU A 65 -8.28 3.15 17.87
CA GLU A 65 -7.55 2.93 19.11
C GLU A 65 -8.33 1.90 19.92
N LYS A 66 -7.74 0.74 20.21
CA LYS A 66 -8.38 -0.28 21.06
C LYS A 66 -7.34 -1.07 21.85
N GLY A 67 -7.11 -0.68 23.11
CA GLY A 67 -6.04 -1.27 23.92
C GLY A 67 -4.69 -0.98 23.27
N ASP A 68 -3.89 -2.01 23.03
CA ASP A 68 -2.59 -1.87 22.34
C ASP A 68 -2.72 -1.86 20.80
N LEU A 69 -3.93 -2.04 20.26
CA LEU A 69 -4.15 -2.01 18.81
C LEU A 69 -4.28 -0.57 18.32
N ARG A 70 -3.43 -0.21 17.35
CA ARG A 70 -3.57 0.98 16.50
C ARG A 70 -3.74 0.52 15.06
N ALA A 71 -4.85 0.89 14.40
CA ALA A 71 -5.10 0.47 13.03
C ALA A 71 -5.94 1.47 12.23
N LEU A 72 -5.76 1.49 10.90
CA LEU A 72 -6.75 2.06 9.99
C LEU A 72 -7.80 1.00 9.67
N ILE A 73 -9.07 1.38 9.77
CA ILE A 73 -10.21 0.56 9.37
C ILE A 73 -11.06 1.31 8.33
N PRO A 74 -11.65 0.63 7.34
CA PRO A 74 -12.51 1.29 6.36
C PRO A 74 -13.73 1.96 6.99
N VAL A 75 -14.19 3.05 6.39
CA VAL A 75 -15.50 3.65 6.70
C VAL A 75 -16.48 3.22 5.62
N GLY A 76 -17.29 2.20 5.93
CA GLY A 76 -18.23 1.64 4.97
C GLY A 76 -17.53 0.83 3.88
N GLU A 77 -17.60 1.30 2.64
CA GLU A 77 -16.95 0.66 1.49
C GLU A 77 -15.41 0.77 1.56
N ARG A 78 -14.72 -0.19 0.94
CA ARG A 78 -13.29 -0.42 1.10
C ARG A 78 -12.47 0.35 0.06
N LYS A 79 -12.89 1.59 -0.16
CA LYS A 79 -12.51 2.43 -1.30
C LYS A 79 -11.01 2.51 -1.50
N PHE A 80 -10.24 2.67 -0.43
CA PHE A 80 -8.78 2.75 -0.57
C PHE A 80 -8.16 1.47 -1.18
N VAL A 81 -8.59 0.28 -0.75
CA VAL A 81 -8.07 -0.99 -1.28
C VAL A 81 -8.61 -1.23 -2.69
N ASP A 82 -9.91 -1.02 -2.88
CA ASP A 82 -10.61 -1.30 -4.14
C ASP A 82 -10.17 -0.34 -5.26
N ASP A 83 -10.09 0.97 -5.00
CA ASP A 83 -9.71 2.01 -5.99
C ASP A 83 -8.24 1.89 -6.44
N ASN A 84 -7.39 1.27 -5.63
CA ASN A 84 -5.97 1.06 -5.93
C ASN A 84 -5.66 -0.39 -6.34
N ASN A 85 -6.68 -1.25 -6.47
CA ASN A 85 -6.53 -2.65 -6.84
C ASN A 85 -5.49 -3.42 -6.00
N LEU A 86 -5.40 -3.11 -4.70
CA LEU A 86 -4.37 -3.67 -3.84
C LEU A 86 -4.60 -5.17 -3.62
N VAL A 87 -3.52 -5.94 -3.67
CA VAL A 87 -3.54 -7.38 -3.40
C VAL A 87 -2.53 -7.75 -2.30
N ALA A 88 -2.64 -8.98 -1.80
CA ALA A 88 -1.66 -9.49 -0.86
C ALA A 88 -0.27 -9.48 -1.51
N ARG A 89 0.75 -9.14 -0.70
CA ARG A 89 2.16 -8.89 -1.05
C ARG A 89 2.48 -7.51 -1.61
N ASP A 90 1.49 -6.72 -2.03
CA ASP A 90 1.74 -5.29 -2.24
C ASP A 90 2.15 -4.65 -0.92
N ALA A 91 2.91 -3.55 -1.00
CA ALA A 91 3.34 -2.83 0.18
C ALA A 91 2.87 -1.38 0.13
N ILE A 92 2.66 -0.82 1.32
CA ILE A 92 2.28 0.57 1.51
C ILE A 92 3.30 1.20 2.44
N VAL A 93 3.85 2.34 2.05
CA VAL A 93 4.64 3.19 2.95
C VAL A 93 3.75 4.33 3.42
N PHE A 94 3.44 4.35 4.70
CA PHE A 94 2.72 5.42 5.39
C PHE A 94 3.71 6.45 5.90
N GLU A 95 3.50 7.71 5.57
CA GLU A 95 4.19 8.86 6.11
C GLU A 95 3.18 9.70 6.90
N LEU A 96 3.45 9.90 8.18
CA LEU A 96 2.55 10.63 9.08
C LEU A 96 2.69 12.13 8.86
N LEU A 97 1.65 12.78 8.33
CA LEU A 97 1.66 14.23 8.05
C LEU A 97 1.06 15.05 9.19
N GLU A 98 0.07 14.49 9.90
CA GLU A 98 -0.65 15.19 10.96
C GLU A 98 -1.18 14.16 11.95
N SER A 99 -1.04 14.45 13.24
CA SER A 99 -1.58 13.62 14.32
C SER A 99 -2.11 14.51 15.43
N THR A 100 -3.41 14.45 15.67
CA THR A 100 -4.12 15.24 16.69
C THR A 100 -5.18 14.38 17.38
N SER A 101 -5.77 14.89 18.46
CA SER A 101 -6.86 14.21 19.17
C SER A 101 -8.17 14.11 18.37
N ILE A 102 -8.27 14.74 17.20
CA ILE A 102 -9.49 14.76 16.38
C ILE A 102 -9.29 14.21 14.97
N LYS A 103 -8.04 14.17 14.48
CA LYS A 103 -7.71 13.83 13.10
C LYS A 103 -6.28 13.32 12.98
N VAL A 104 -6.07 12.34 12.10
CA VAL A 104 -4.75 11.90 11.65
C VAL A 104 -4.70 11.88 10.12
N VAL A 105 -3.56 12.25 9.54
CA VAL A 105 -3.39 12.28 8.07
C VAL A 105 -2.13 11.53 7.71
N PHE A 106 -2.27 10.58 6.79
CA PHE A 106 -1.17 9.85 6.21
C PHE A 106 -1.03 10.20 4.74
N LYS A 107 0.19 10.48 4.30
CA LYS A 107 0.56 10.34 2.91
C LYS A 107 1.03 8.91 2.70
N VAL A 108 0.62 8.28 1.61
CA VAL A 108 1.03 6.91 1.31
C VAL A 108 1.69 6.81 -0.04
N GLN A 109 2.66 5.91 -0.14
CA GLN A 109 3.21 5.41 -1.38
C GLN A 109 2.86 3.93 -1.52
N ILE A 110 2.29 3.57 -2.67
CA ILE A 110 1.89 2.19 -2.96
C ILE A 110 2.99 1.54 -3.80
N LEU A 111 3.47 0.40 -3.34
CA LEU A 111 4.46 -0.42 -4.00
C LEU A 111 3.76 -1.69 -4.51
N ILE A 112 3.49 -1.71 -5.81
CA ILE A 112 2.91 -2.87 -6.47
C ILE A 112 3.99 -3.94 -6.60
N CYS A 113 3.79 -5.07 -5.95
CA CYS A 113 4.74 -6.19 -5.91
C CYS A 113 4.38 -7.29 -6.91
N THR A 114 3.36 -7.06 -7.75
CA THR A 114 3.03 -7.93 -8.87
C THR A 114 3.87 -7.58 -10.08
N ILE A 115 4.33 -8.60 -10.81
CA ILE A 115 5.07 -8.40 -12.06
C ILE A 115 4.06 -7.89 -13.09
N PRO A 116 4.29 -6.73 -13.74
CA PRO A 116 3.43 -6.25 -14.80
C PRO A 116 3.24 -7.33 -15.88
N PRO A 117 2.02 -7.54 -16.43
CA PRO A 117 1.75 -8.61 -17.38
C PRO A 117 2.73 -8.66 -18.56
N LYS A 118 3.09 -7.48 -19.10
CA LYS A 118 4.08 -7.34 -20.17
C LYS A 118 5.47 -7.86 -19.78
N LEU A 119 5.90 -7.63 -18.54
CA LEU A 119 7.17 -8.16 -18.04
C LEU A 119 7.06 -9.68 -17.79
N GLN A 120 5.89 -10.16 -17.33
CA GLN A 120 5.65 -11.58 -17.16
C GLN A 120 5.73 -12.33 -18.50
N GLU A 121 5.15 -11.78 -19.57
CA GLU A 121 5.25 -12.34 -20.93
C GLU A 121 6.70 -12.44 -21.41
N LEU A 122 7.51 -11.40 -21.17
CA LEU A 122 8.93 -11.40 -21.53
C LEU A 122 9.73 -12.43 -20.73
N ILE A 123 9.44 -12.58 -19.45
CA ILE A 123 10.06 -13.62 -18.59
C ILE A 123 9.72 -15.01 -19.13
N ASN A 124 8.45 -15.25 -19.45
CA ASN A 124 7.99 -16.53 -19.98
C ASN A 124 8.64 -16.83 -21.34
N LYS A 125 8.71 -15.85 -22.24
CA LYS A 125 9.35 -15.98 -23.55
C LYS A 125 10.83 -16.35 -23.42
N ARG A 126 11.60 -15.64 -22.58
CA ARG A 126 13.02 -15.92 -22.35
C ARG A 126 13.23 -17.33 -21.79
N ARG A 127 12.37 -17.77 -20.86
CA ARG A 127 12.45 -19.12 -20.28
C ARG A 127 12.25 -20.19 -21.35
N ALA A 128 11.23 -20.04 -22.20
CA ALA A 128 10.98 -20.97 -23.30
C ALA A 128 12.14 -21.03 -24.31
N GLU A 129 12.76 -19.90 -24.63
CA GLU A 129 13.94 -19.84 -25.51
C GLU A 129 15.15 -20.57 -24.91
N SER A 130 15.35 -20.43 -23.59
CA SER A 130 16.47 -21.06 -22.86
C SER A 130 16.29 -22.58 -22.70
N GLU A 131 15.05 -23.04 -22.54
CA GLU A 131 14.71 -24.47 -22.48
C GLU A 131 14.81 -25.16 -23.86
N SER A 132 14.58 -24.43 -24.96
CA SER A 132 14.73 -24.97 -26.33
C SER A 132 16.19 -25.13 -26.79
N MET A 133 17.14 -24.51 -26.08
CA MET A 133 18.56 -24.49 -26.44
C MET A 133 19.34 -25.69 -25.85
N VAL A 134 18.67 -26.62 -25.16
CA VAL A 134 19.22 -27.88 -24.65
C VAL A 134 18.82 -29.01 -25.59
N ILE A 135 19.37 -29.03 -26.81
CA ILE A 135 19.38 -30.22 -27.66
C ILE A 135 20.75 -30.26 -28.35
N ASP A 136 21.33 -31.46 -28.33
CA ASP A 136 22.59 -31.94 -28.91
C ASP A 136 23.86 -31.78 -28.05
N ASP A 137 24.14 -32.82 -27.26
CA ASP A 137 25.43 -33.52 -27.38
C ASP A 137 25.11 -34.98 -27.72
N ASP A 138 25.55 -35.36 -28.93
CA ASP A 138 25.38 -36.62 -29.63
C ASP A 138 26.03 -37.84 -28.92
N GLU A 139 25.47 -39.01 -29.26
CA GLU A 139 25.94 -40.42 -29.18
C GLU A 139 27.30 -40.77 -28.56
#